data_AF-A0A258RBG9-F1
#
_entry.id   AF-A0A258RBG9-F1
#
_cell.length_a   1.000
_cell.length_b   1.000
_cell.length_c   1.000
_cell.angle_alpha   90.00
_cell.angle_beta   90.00
_cell.angle_gamma   90.00
#
_symmetry.space_group_name_H-M   'P 1'
#
loop_
_entity.id
_entity.type
_entity.pdbx_description
1 polymer ?
#
loop_
_entity_poly.entity_id
_entity_poly.type
_entity_poly.pdbx_seq_one_letter_code
_entity_poly.pdbx_strand_id
1 'polypeptide(L)' 'MLATAGSGDVLSGFIGGLLAQGMAPFEAASAGVWLHGEAGNEAGAGLIADDLPEALSAVYSRLFTDLPPR' A
#
# COMPACT_ATOMS: atom_id res chain seq x y z
N MET A 1 9.41 8.72 -1.31
CA MET A 1 9.69 8.64 0.14
C MET A 1 8.96 9.81 0.81
N LEU A 2 7.88 9.54 1.53
CA LEU A 2 7.03 10.56 2.17
C LEU A 2 7.33 10.54 3.67
N ALA A 3 8.22 11.44 4.11
CA ALA A 3 8.47 11.69 5.52
C ALA A 3 7.35 12.56 6.11
N THR A 4 6.10 12.12 5.95
CA THR A 4 4.91 12.81 6.47
C THR A 4 4.39 12.00 7.66
N ALA A 5 4.11 12.67 8.78
CA ALA A 5 3.52 12.04 9.96
C ALA A 5 2.23 11.31 9.58
N GLY A 6 2.04 10.06 10.02
CA GLY A 6 0.88 9.22 9.69
C GLY A 6 1.11 8.19 8.57
N SER A 7 2.14 8.34 7.73
CA SER A 7 2.46 7.36 6.67
C SER A 7 2.77 5.95 7.21
N GLY A 8 3.43 5.88 8.38
CA GLY A 8 3.72 4.62 9.07
C GLY A 8 2.46 3.91 9.60
N ASP A 9 1.48 4.67 10.09
CA ASP A 9 0.21 4.12 10.57
C ASP A 9 -0.57 3.50 9.40
N VAL A 10 -0.63 4.19 8.25
CA VAL A 10 -1.24 3.66 7.03
C VAL A 10 -0.56 2.38 6.56
N LEU A 11 0.78 2.35 6.50
CA LEU A 11 1.54 1.14 6.15
C LEU A 11 1.22 -0.02 7.09
N SER A 12 1.23 0.24 8.40
CA SER A 12 0.97 -0.78 9.42
C SER A 12 -0.47 -1.34 9.32
N GLY A 13 -1.45 -0.48 9.06
CA GLY A 13 -2.84 -0.88 8.84
C GLY A 13 -3.01 -1.75 7.60
N PHE A 14 -2.31 -1.42 6.51
CA PHE A 14 -2.34 -2.21 5.27
C PHE A 14 -1.74 -3.60 5.47
N ILE A 15 -0.58 -3.70 6.14
CA ILE A 15 0.03 -4.98 6.50
C ILE A 15 -0.91 -5.78 7.40
N GLY A 16 -1.54 -5.13 8.39
CA GLY A 16 -2.55 -5.75 9.25
C GLY A 16 -3.74 -6.32 8.48
N GLY A 17 -4.23 -5.61 7.46
CA GLY A 17 -5.29 -6.08 6.58
C GLY A 17 -4.88 -7.31 5.77
N LEU A 18 -3.67 -7.34 5.21
CA LEU A 18 -3.14 -8.49 4.47
C LEU A 18 -2.96 -9.73 5.37
N LEU A 19 -2.47 -9.53 6.60
CA LEU A 19 -2.40 -10.57 7.61
C LEU A 19 -3.79 -11.11 7.95
N ALA A 20 -4.79 -10.23 8.10
CA ALA A 20 -6.18 -10.62 8.37
C ALA A 20 -6.81 -11.40 7.20
N GLN A 21 -6.34 -11.21 5.97
CA GLN A 21 -6.72 -12.00 4.80
C GLN A 21 -6.01 -13.38 4.72
N GLY A 22 -5.12 -13.69 5.68
CA GLY A 22 -4.42 -14.98 5.77
C GLY A 22 -3.08 -15.03 5.02
N MET A 23 -2.54 -13.89 4.59
CA MET A 23 -1.22 -13.83 3.95
C MET A 23 -0.10 -14.12 4.95
N ALA A 24 0.98 -14.79 4.51
CA ALA A 24 2.11 -15.06 5.40
C ALA A 24 2.78 -13.74 5.84
N PRO A 25 3.32 -13.64 7.06
CA PRO A 25 3.82 -12.36 7.58
C PRO A 25 4.88 -11.68 6.72
N PHE A 26 5.81 -12.45 6.17
CA PHE A 26 6.85 -11.92 5.30
C PHE A 26 6.28 -11.40 3.97
N GLU A 27 5.31 -12.12 3.39
CA GLU A 27 4.64 -11.72 2.16
C GLU A 27 3.80 -10.46 2.36
N ALA A 28 3.05 -10.39 3.47
CA ALA A 28 2.25 -9.23 3.85
C ALA A 28 3.12 -7.97 4.04
N ALA A 29 4.25 -8.11 4.74
CA ALA A 29 5.19 -7.01 4.90
C ALA A 29 5.82 -6.58 3.57
N SER A 30 6.23 -7.54 2.73
CA SER A 30 6.83 -7.27 1.42
C SER A 30 5.84 -6.56 0.49
N ALA A 31 4.61 -7.05 0.41
CA ALA A 31 3.55 -6.45 -0.39
C ALA A 31 3.17 -5.06 0.13
N GLY A 32 3.02 -4.89 1.45
CA GLY A 32 2.70 -3.60 2.07
C GLY A 32 3.75 -2.52 1.78
N VAL A 33 5.04 -2.84 1.92
CA VAL A 33 6.14 -1.89 1.64
C VAL A 33 6.21 -1.56 0.15
N TRP A 34 6.04 -2.54 -0.73
CA TRP A 34 6.03 -2.30 -2.18
C TRP A 34 4.87 -1.40 -2.60
N LEU A 35 3.64 -1.71 -2.16
CA LEU A 35 2.45 -0.90 -2.42
C LEU A 35 2.62 0.53 -1.90
N HIS A 36 3.22 0.70 -0.73
CA HIS A 36 3.49 2.00 -0.13
C HIS A 36 4.52 2.82 -0.93
N GLY A 37 5.54 2.16 -1.50
CA GLY A 37 6.49 2.78 -2.41
C GLY A 37 5.82 3.23 -3.71
N GLU A 38 5.01 2.37 -4.31
CA GLU A 38 4.27 2.66 -5.55
C GLU A 38 3.25 3.77 -5.38
N ALA A 39 2.49 3.77 -4.29
CA ALA A 39 1.56 4.86 -3.97
C ALA A 39 2.30 6.21 -3.84
N GLY A 40 3.50 6.21 -3.24
CA GLY A 40 4.35 7.40 -3.19
C GLY A 40 4.88 7.85 -4.56
N ASN A 41 5.04 6.93 -5.52
CA ASN A 41 5.45 7.25 -6.88
C ASN A 41 4.29 7.81 -7.71
N GLU A 42 3.11 7.21 -7.64
CA GLU A 42 1.93 7.63 -8.42
C GLU A 42 1.42 9.00 -8.01
N ALA A 43 1.49 9.29 -6.72
CA ALA A 43 0.82 10.44 -6.16
C ALA A 43 1.70 11.74 -6.27
N GLY A 44 3.01 11.60 -6.52
CA GLY A 44 3.88 12.70 -6.93
C GLY A 44 4.37 13.64 -5.81
N ALA A 45 5.03 14.74 -6.20
CA ALA A 45 5.56 15.74 -5.25
C ALA A 45 4.42 16.58 -4.65
N GLY A 46 4.21 16.49 -3.34
CA GLY A 46 3.18 17.25 -2.61
C GLY A 46 2.26 16.41 -1.73
N LEU A 47 2.44 15.09 -1.67
CA LEU A 47 1.55 14.24 -0.89
C LEU A 47 1.56 14.53 0.61
N ILE A 48 0.35 14.59 1.16
CA ILE A 48 0.14 14.50 2.60
C ILE A 48 -0.31 13.08 2.98
N ALA A 49 -0.21 12.76 4.26
CA ALA A 49 -0.49 11.40 4.74
C ALA A 49 -1.93 10.94 4.46
N ASP A 50 -2.86 11.88 4.40
CA ASP A 50 -4.29 11.61 4.16
C ASP A 50 -4.59 11.16 2.73
N ASP A 51 -3.69 11.37 1.76
CA ASP A 51 -3.87 10.93 0.37
C ASP A 51 -3.37 9.49 0.12
N LEU A 52 -2.60 8.93 1.08
CA LEU A 52 -2.02 7.59 0.92
C LEU A 52 -3.06 6.46 0.85
N PRO A 53 -4.15 6.48 1.64
CA PRO A 53 -5.15 5.41 1.60
C PRO A 53 -5.81 5.27 0.22
N GLU A 54 -6.23 6.38 -0.41
CA GLU A 54 -6.79 6.36 -1.76
C GLU A 54 -5.78 5.85 -2.79
N ALA A 55 -4.54 6.34 -2.75
CA ALA A 55 -3.48 5.93 -3.67
C ALA A 55 -3.15 4.43 -3.51
N LEU A 56 -3.04 3.93 -2.28
CA LEU A 56 -2.82 2.51 -2.00
C LEU A 56 -3.96 1.62 -2.51
N SER A 57 -5.21 2.06 -2.33
CA SER A 57 -6.38 1.35 -2.84
C SER A 57 -6.39 1.26 -4.37
N ALA A 58 -5.97 2.34 -5.06
CA ALA A 58 -5.85 2.36 -6.50
C ALA A 58 -4.77 1.40 -7.02
N VAL A 59 -3.57 1.42 -6.42
CA VAL A 59 -2.47 0.50 -6.79
C VAL A 59 -2.86 -0.95 -6.54
N TYR A 60 -3.49 -1.23 -5.38
CA TYR A 60 -3.99 -2.56 -5.07
C TYR A 60 -5.03 -3.04 -6.10
N SER A 61 -6.03 -2.22 -6.40
CA SER A 61 -7.07 -2.56 -7.39
C SER A 61 -6.49 -2.82 -8.79
N ARG A 62 -5.49 -2.03 -9.21
CA ARG A 62 -4.77 -2.26 -10.47
C ARG A 62 -4.07 -3.61 -10.48
N LEU A 63 -3.33 -3.93 -9.41
CA LEU A 63 -2.62 -5.20 -9.28
C LEU A 63 -3.56 -6.39 -9.46
N PHE A 64 -4.75 -6.36 -8.86
CA PHE A 64 -5.73 -7.45 -8.99
C PHE A 64 -6.48 -7.47 -10.32
N THR A 65 -6.57 -6.33 -11.02
CA THR A 65 -7.19 -6.25 -12.36
C THR A 65 -6.25 -6.79 -13.44
N ASP A 66 -4.95 -6.54 -13.31
CA ASP A 66 -3.93 -6.95 -14.28
C ASP A 66 -3.42 -8.39 -14.07
N LEU A 67 -3.82 -9.06 -12.99
CA LEU A 67 -3.48 -10.45 -12.76
C LEU A 67 -4.27 -11.35 -13.73
N PRO A 68 -3.61 -12.26 -14.47
CA PRO A 68 -4.32 -13.24 -15.29
C PRO A 68 -5.27 -14.07 -14.40
N PRO A 69 -6.45 -14.45 -14.92
CA PRO A 69 -7.38 -15.28 -14.17
C PRO A 69 -6.67 -16.59 -13.78
N ARG A 70 -6.85 -16.99 -12.51
CA ARG A 70 -6.25 -18.20 -11.93
C ARG A 70 -6.83 -19.47 -12.56
#